data_AF-A0A8D8K9D7-F1
#
_entry.id   AF-A0A8D8K9D7-F1
#
_cell.length_a   1.000
_cell.length_b   1.000
_cell.length_c   1.000
_cell.angle_alpha   90.00
_cell.angle_beta   90.00
_cell.angle_gamma   90.00
#
_symmetry.space_group_name_H-M   'P 1'
#
loop_
_entity.id
_entity.type
_entity.pdbx_description
1 polymer ?
#
loop_
_entity_poly.entity_id
_entity_poly.type
_entity_poly.pdbx_seq_one_letter_code
_entity_poly.pdbx_strand_id
1 'polypeptide(L)'
;VELLAHPLSQKYLQMKWNSYGKYFHLANLLFYSVFLFFVTLFAAQLMNNDTSQLNQTTPAAEESSEQDSLAPVTMAARYKHYNPSYNTGQNDSNLRVESHMTVSTTTFVSGIGIIVYILGNAMREILQAYQQKWHYLIEPINLISWLLYFSALVMIWPMFVQGRCESGNFSAASVTVFLSWFNLLLFLQRFDQVGLYVVMFLEILQTLIKVLTVFSILIIAFGLSFYILLSKIKSHQANHQSFSSIPMSLVRTFSMMLGEMDFLGTYVQPYYSSELPYPIPSFIILSLFMILMPILLMNLLIGLAVGDIESVRRNAQLKRLAMQVVLHTELERKLPQMWLEMVDRNELIEYPNEKKCKLGFMDSILRKWFCNPFSDEGKGGIDFVLDSNEDYIVTELEKQKRKLREIGSALDSQHQLLRLIVQKMEIKTEADDVDEGVSTGDGKGLLTLGCGRMMSGSRWSSPRIRKKLRAAMSFNKSMSK
;
A
#
# COMPACT_ATOMS: atom_id res chain seq x y z
N VAL A 1 13.17 -7.16 13.86
CA VAL A 1 12.86 -5.93 13.09
C VAL A 1 13.37 -4.70 13.83
N GLU A 2 13.07 -4.57 15.13
CA GLU A 2 13.63 -3.53 16.03
C GLU A 2 15.17 -3.40 15.96
N LEU A 3 15.90 -4.51 15.81
CA LEU A 3 17.36 -4.49 15.65
C LEU A 3 17.86 -3.72 14.40
N LEU A 4 17.09 -3.70 13.30
CA LEU A 4 17.45 -2.92 12.10
C LEU A 4 17.20 -1.43 12.31
N ALA A 5 16.23 -1.08 13.15
CA ALA A 5 15.88 0.30 13.47
C ALA A 5 16.78 0.91 14.55
N HIS A 6 17.60 0.10 15.24
CA HIS A 6 18.57 0.58 16.22
C HIS A 6 19.53 1.62 15.60
N PRO A 7 19.85 2.74 16.30
CA PRO A 7 20.70 3.80 15.76
C PRO A 7 22.04 3.32 15.20
N LEU A 8 22.65 2.30 15.83
CA LEU A 8 23.89 1.69 15.33
C LEU A 8 23.72 1.06 13.94
N SER A 9 22.66 0.27 13.74
CA SER A 9 22.35 -0.38 12.47
C SER A 9 22.03 0.65 11.38
N GLN A 10 21.29 1.70 11.74
CA GLN A 10 20.99 2.82 10.83
C GLN A 10 22.25 3.58 10.42
N LYS A 11 23.15 3.89 11.36
CA LYS A 11 24.42 4.56 11.08
C LYS A 11 25.36 3.70 10.24
N TYR A 12 25.39 2.40 10.47
CA TYR A 12 26.13 1.46 9.63
C TYR A 12 25.60 1.44 8.19
N LEU A 13 24.28 1.37 8.00
CA LEU A 13 23.67 1.43 6.68
C LEU A 13 23.91 2.80 6.01
N GLN A 14 23.87 3.89 6.77
CA GLN A 14 24.21 5.24 6.31
C GLN A 14 25.64 5.34 5.80
N MET A 15 26.58 4.74 6.52
CA MET A 15 27.98 4.70 6.13
C MET A 15 28.14 3.97 4.79
N LYS A 16 27.61 2.76 4.66
CA LYS A 16 27.64 1.98 3.41
C LYS A 16 26.99 2.72 2.25
N TRP A 17 25.84 3.36 2.49
CA TRP A 17 25.15 4.17 1.48
C TRP A 17 26.01 5.34 0.99
N ASN A 18 26.64 6.08 1.91
CA ASN A 18 27.47 7.23 1.57
C ASN A 18 28.77 6.84 0.86
N SER A 19 29.30 5.67 1.16
CA SER A 19 30.55 5.21 0.58
C SER A 19 30.40 4.75 -0.87
N TYR A 20 29.46 3.84 -1.16
CA TYR A 20 29.30 3.28 -2.52
C TYR A 20 27.85 3.25 -3.01
N GLY A 21 26.88 3.00 -2.11
CA GLY A 21 25.49 2.74 -2.48
C GLY A 21 24.85 3.85 -3.31
N LYS A 22 25.05 5.12 -2.89
CA LYS A 22 24.48 6.28 -3.57
C LYS A 22 24.98 6.45 -5.00
N TYR A 23 26.26 6.20 -5.26
CA TYR A 23 26.86 6.41 -6.57
C TYR A 23 26.40 5.34 -7.56
N PHE A 24 26.38 4.08 -7.13
CA PHE A 24 25.87 2.99 -7.95
C PHE A 24 24.38 3.18 -8.28
N HIS A 25 23.58 3.57 -7.27
CA HIS A 25 22.16 3.80 -7.45
C HIS A 25 21.89 4.98 -8.40
N LEU A 26 22.61 6.09 -8.24
CA LEU A 26 22.50 7.26 -9.12
C LEU A 26 22.94 6.94 -10.54
N ALA A 27 24.01 6.16 -10.73
CA ALA A 27 24.45 5.72 -12.05
C ALA A 27 23.40 4.84 -12.74
N ASN A 28 22.78 3.91 -12.01
CA ASN A 28 21.71 3.07 -12.54
C ASN A 28 20.47 3.89 -12.92
N LEU A 29 20.07 4.85 -12.06
CA LEU A 29 18.97 5.77 -12.36
C LEU A 29 19.27 6.63 -13.59
N LEU A 30 20.51 7.11 -13.74
CA LEU A 30 20.92 7.90 -14.89
C LEU A 30 20.85 7.08 -16.17
N PHE A 31 21.38 5.85 -16.16
CA PHE A 31 21.30 4.93 -17.30
C PHE A 31 19.85 4.65 -17.71
N TYR A 32 18.97 4.42 -16.73
CA TYR A 32 17.54 4.28 -16.97
C TYR A 32 16.89 5.55 -17.51
N SER A 33 17.29 6.72 -17.01
CA SER A 33 16.75 8.01 -17.46
C SER A 33 17.13 8.34 -18.90
N VAL A 34 18.33 7.92 -19.35
CA VAL A 34 18.74 8.02 -20.76
C VAL A 34 17.84 7.14 -21.64
N PHE A 35 17.56 5.91 -21.22
CA PHE A 35 16.60 5.04 -21.91
C PHE A 35 15.20 5.67 -21.97
N LEU A 36 14.70 6.19 -20.84
CA LEU A 36 13.40 6.84 -20.76
C LEU A 36 13.30 8.06 -21.69
N PHE A 37 14.38 8.83 -21.79
CA PHE A 37 14.48 9.94 -22.73
C PHE A 37 14.37 9.45 -24.19
N PHE A 38 15.07 8.37 -24.57
CA PHE A 38 14.94 7.82 -25.92
C PHE A 38 13.54 7.28 -26.21
N VAL A 39 12.90 6.59 -25.26
CA VAL A 39 11.52 6.09 -25.40
C VAL A 39 10.53 7.23 -25.61
N THR A 40 10.61 8.28 -24.80
CA THR A 40 9.70 9.44 -24.91
C THR A 40 9.93 10.24 -26.19
N LEU A 41 11.19 10.44 -26.60
CA LEU A 41 11.51 11.05 -27.89
C LEU A 41 10.99 10.23 -29.08
N PHE A 42 11.19 8.91 -29.06
CA PHE A 42 10.73 8.03 -30.14
C PHE A 42 9.21 8.04 -30.25
N ALA A 43 8.49 7.93 -29.13
CA ALA A 43 7.03 7.98 -29.10
C ALA A 43 6.47 9.32 -29.59
N ALA A 44 7.10 10.45 -29.21
CA ALA A 44 6.71 11.77 -29.69
C ALA A 44 6.90 11.91 -31.21
N GLN A 45 8.00 11.39 -31.76
CA GLN A 45 8.25 11.40 -33.21
C GLN A 45 7.28 10.51 -33.99
N LEU A 46 6.95 9.33 -33.44
CA LEU A 46 5.95 8.43 -34.02
C LEU A 46 4.60 9.15 -34.18
N MET A 47 4.16 9.93 -33.19
CA MET A 47 2.91 10.69 -33.26
C MET A 47 2.97 11.90 -34.22
N ASN A 48 4.09 12.64 -34.23
CA ASN A 48 4.25 13.81 -35.11
C ASN A 48 4.26 13.43 -36.59
N ASN A 49 4.80 12.26 -36.93
CA ASN A 49 4.83 11.76 -38.29
C ASN A 49 3.44 11.39 -38.81
N ASP A 50 2.56 10.85 -37.96
CA ASP A 50 1.16 10.57 -38.31
C ASP A 50 0.39 11.88 -38.59
N THR A 51 0.59 12.89 -37.76
CA THR A 51 -0.05 14.22 -37.90
C THR A 51 0.39 14.92 -39.20
N SER A 52 1.65 14.77 -39.60
CA SER A 52 2.19 15.39 -40.81
C SER A 52 1.59 14.79 -42.09
N GLN A 53 1.22 13.51 -42.08
CA GLN A 53 0.53 12.88 -43.22
C GLN A 53 -0.93 13.32 -43.34
N LEU A 54 -1.60 13.54 -42.19
CA LEU A 54 -2.97 14.08 -42.18
C LEU A 54 -3.02 15.49 -42.78
N ASN A 55 -1.97 16.29 -42.55
CA ASN A 55 -1.87 17.65 -43.11
C ASN A 55 -1.54 17.66 -44.61
N GLN A 56 -0.76 16.70 -45.12
CA GLN A 56 -0.43 16.60 -46.55
C GLN A 56 -1.57 16.06 -47.42
N THR A 57 -2.55 15.36 -46.83
CA THR A 57 -3.72 14.83 -47.56
C THR A 57 -4.86 15.83 -47.71
N THR A 58 -4.71 17.07 -47.24
CA THR A 58 -5.61 18.17 -47.60
C THR A 58 -4.99 18.96 -48.76
N PRO A 59 -5.38 18.73 -50.03
CA PRO A 59 -4.95 19.63 -51.09
C PRO A 59 -5.45 21.03 -50.77
N ALA A 60 -4.53 21.99 -50.80
CA ALA A 60 -4.85 23.40 -50.80
C ALA A 60 -5.84 23.67 -51.93
N ALA A 61 -7.10 23.89 -51.59
CA ALA A 61 -8.02 24.52 -52.50
C ALA A 61 -7.54 25.97 -52.64
N GLU A 62 -7.04 26.30 -53.83
CA GLU A 62 -6.75 27.66 -54.25
C GLU A 62 -8.00 28.51 -54.07
N GLU A 63 -7.94 29.49 -53.17
CA GLU A 63 -8.91 30.58 -53.12
C GLU A 63 -8.43 31.70 -54.03
N SER A 64 -9.15 31.92 -55.13
CA SER A 64 -9.23 33.22 -55.78
C SER A 64 -10.69 33.62 -55.88
N SER A 65 -11.11 34.62 -55.08
CA SER A 65 -11.97 35.76 -55.46
C SER A 65 -12.50 36.47 -54.19
N GLU A 66 -12.33 37.79 -54.16
CA GLU A 66 -12.80 38.74 -53.15
C GLU A 66 -14.35 38.77 -53.03
N GLN A 67 -14.89 39.05 -51.82
CA GLN A 67 -15.68 40.28 -51.52
C GLN A 67 -16.23 40.31 -50.05
N ASP A 68 -15.84 41.37 -49.33
CA ASP A 68 -16.48 42.12 -48.22
C ASP A 68 -17.49 41.45 -47.23
N SER A 69 -17.15 41.43 -45.92
CA SER A 69 -17.83 42.19 -44.83
C SER A 69 -17.52 41.71 -43.39
N LEU A 70 -17.47 42.70 -42.48
CA LEU A 70 -17.25 42.77 -41.01
C LEU A 70 -17.61 41.55 -40.09
N ALA A 71 -16.61 41.10 -39.30
CA ALA A 71 -16.51 40.58 -37.90
C ALA A 71 -17.74 40.00 -37.10
N PRO A 72 -17.57 39.21 -35.98
CA PRO A 72 -16.35 38.90 -35.22
C PRO A 72 -16.10 37.40 -34.84
N VAL A 73 -14.89 37.19 -34.32
CA VAL A 73 -14.31 36.01 -33.67
C VAL A 73 -15.28 35.14 -32.85
N THR A 74 -15.42 33.86 -33.22
CA THR A 74 -15.70 32.77 -32.27
C THR A 74 -15.00 31.49 -32.72
N MET A 75 -14.10 30.97 -31.89
CA MET A 75 -13.57 29.61 -32.01
C MET A 75 -14.70 28.61 -31.75
N ALA A 76 -15.33 28.11 -32.82
CA ALA A 76 -16.21 26.96 -32.76
C ALA A 76 -15.60 25.87 -33.64
N ALA A 77 -15.19 24.77 -32.99
CA ALA A 77 -14.71 23.56 -33.64
C ALA A 77 -15.71 23.10 -34.71
N ARG A 78 -15.29 23.20 -35.97
CA ARG A 78 -16.08 22.81 -37.14
C ARG A 78 -16.11 21.28 -37.23
N TYR A 79 -17.01 20.64 -36.51
CA TYR A 79 -17.37 19.24 -36.73
C TYR A 79 -17.94 19.11 -38.15
N LYS A 80 -17.23 18.42 -39.05
CA LYS A 80 -17.71 18.06 -40.39
C LYS A 80 -18.77 16.96 -40.26
N HIS A 81 -20.00 17.29 -40.65
CA HIS A 81 -21.10 16.33 -40.87
C HIS A 81 -20.72 15.32 -41.96
N TYR A 82 -20.74 14.02 -41.66
CA TYR A 82 -20.60 12.95 -42.63
C TYR A 82 -21.99 12.45 -43.03
N ASN A 83 -22.39 12.67 -44.29
CA ASN A 83 -23.58 12.04 -44.89
C ASN A 83 -23.13 10.82 -45.70
N PRO A 84 -23.64 9.59 -45.45
CA PRO A 84 -23.33 8.47 -46.31
C PRO A 84 -24.29 8.49 -47.50
N SER A 85 -23.75 8.72 -48.70
CA SER A 85 -24.46 8.43 -49.94
C SER A 85 -24.05 7.04 -50.40
N TYR A 86 -25.02 6.13 -50.49
CA TYR A 86 -24.81 4.76 -50.97
C TYR A 86 -24.66 4.76 -52.49
N ASN A 87 -23.44 4.59 -52.98
CA ASN A 87 -23.21 4.13 -54.35
C ASN A 87 -22.67 2.70 -54.30
N THR A 88 -23.53 1.78 -54.73
CA THR A 88 -23.21 0.39 -55.04
C THR A 88 -22.39 0.34 -56.32
N GLY A 89 -21.15 -0.16 -56.25
CA GLY A 89 -20.36 -0.44 -57.46
C GLY A 89 -18.85 -0.54 -57.22
N GLN A 90 -18.41 -1.76 -56.92
CA GLN A 90 -17.11 -2.36 -57.26
C GLN A 90 -15.79 -1.66 -56.85
N ASN A 91 -15.02 -2.43 -56.07
CA ASN A 91 -13.58 -2.38 -55.81
C ASN A 91 -13.08 -1.34 -54.79
N ASP A 92 -13.58 -1.45 -53.55
CA ASP A 92 -12.84 -1.02 -52.36
C ASP A 92 -11.66 -1.97 -52.11
N SER A 93 -10.57 -1.79 -52.85
CA SER A 93 -9.26 -2.13 -52.30
C SER A 93 -9.03 -1.18 -51.12
N ASN A 94 -9.21 -1.71 -49.90
CA ASN A 94 -8.92 -1.05 -48.63
C ASN A 94 -7.74 -0.07 -48.76
N LEU A 95 -8.03 1.22 -48.95
CA LEU A 95 -7.02 2.26 -48.86
C LEU A 95 -6.73 2.46 -47.38
N ARG A 96 -6.03 1.48 -46.78
CA ARG A 96 -5.33 1.72 -45.52
C ARG A 96 -4.36 2.84 -45.84
N VAL A 97 -4.61 4.02 -45.30
CA VAL A 97 -3.62 5.07 -45.21
C VAL A 97 -2.47 4.45 -44.40
N GLU A 98 -1.51 3.86 -45.09
CA GLU A 98 -0.29 3.36 -44.48
C GLU A 98 0.46 4.62 -44.03
N SER A 99 0.38 4.92 -42.72
CA SER A 99 1.17 5.98 -42.13
C SER A 99 2.65 5.61 -42.30
N HIS A 100 3.29 6.21 -43.29
CA HIS A 100 4.73 6.03 -43.54
C HIS A 100 5.53 6.96 -42.60
N MET A 101 6.26 6.36 -41.67
CA MET A 101 7.21 7.08 -40.83
C MET A 101 8.34 7.63 -41.70
N THR A 102 8.53 8.96 -41.71
CA THR A 102 9.75 9.56 -42.25
C THR A 102 10.88 9.24 -41.28
N VAL A 103 11.89 8.50 -41.75
CA VAL A 103 13.04 8.11 -40.93
C VAL A 103 13.97 9.32 -40.79
N SER A 104 13.67 10.19 -39.83
CA SER A 104 14.58 11.26 -39.42
C SER A 104 15.81 10.66 -38.71
N THR A 105 16.97 11.29 -38.84
CA THR A 105 18.21 10.90 -38.16
C THR A 105 18.00 10.75 -36.65
N THR A 106 17.14 11.59 -36.06
CA THR A 106 16.80 11.55 -34.64
C THR A 106 16.02 10.31 -34.22
N THR A 107 15.19 9.76 -35.11
CA THR A 107 14.40 8.54 -34.88
C THR A 107 15.28 7.30 -34.97
N PHE A 108 16.26 7.32 -35.87
CA PHE A 108 17.25 6.24 -35.98
C PHE A 108 18.14 6.15 -34.74
N VAL A 109 18.63 7.29 -34.24
CA VAL A 109 19.46 7.36 -33.04
C VAL A 109 18.69 6.90 -31.78
N SER A 110 17.45 7.36 -31.59
CA SER A 110 16.64 6.95 -30.44
C SER A 110 16.26 5.47 -30.50
N GLY A 111 15.91 4.94 -31.68
CA GLY A 111 15.63 3.53 -31.89
C GLY A 111 16.82 2.62 -31.57
N ILE A 112 18.02 2.96 -32.05
CA ILE A 112 19.25 2.23 -31.70
C ILE A 112 19.51 2.29 -30.19
N GLY A 113 19.37 3.47 -29.57
CA GLY A 113 19.56 3.63 -28.14
C GLY A 113 18.65 2.70 -27.32
N ILE A 114 17.39 2.56 -27.72
CA ILE A 114 16.44 1.64 -27.09
C ILE A 114 16.83 0.18 -27.31
N ILE A 115 17.20 -0.21 -28.54
CA ILE A 115 17.60 -1.59 -28.85
C ILE A 115 18.83 -2.01 -28.03
N VAL A 116 19.85 -1.14 -27.94
CA VAL A 116 21.06 -1.41 -27.16
C VAL A 116 20.71 -1.58 -25.68
N TYR A 117 19.85 -0.72 -25.14
CA TYR A 117 19.38 -0.84 -23.76
C TYR A 117 18.62 -2.14 -23.51
N ILE A 118 17.68 -2.51 -24.40
CA ILE A 118 16.89 -3.75 -24.28
C ILE A 118 17.80 -4.97 -24.37
N LEU A 119 18.73 -5.01 -25.32
CA LEU A 119 19.64 -6.14 -25.50
C LEU A 119 20.52 -6.36 -24.25
N GLY A 120 21.07 -5.27 -23.69
CA GLY A 120 21.89 -5.35 -22.48
C GLY A 120 21.11 -5.85 -21.26
N ASN A 121 19.87 -5.36 -21.06
CA ASN A 121 19.04 -5.77 -19.93
C ASN A 121 18.40 -7.15 -20.12
N ALA A 122 18.00 -7.51 -21.33
CA ALA A 122 17.50 -8.84 -21.65
C ALA A 122 18.58 -9.90 -21.40
N MET A 123 19.83 -9.64 -21.78
CA MET A 123 20.95 -10.53 -21.45
C MET A 123 21.09 -10.69 -19.93
N ARG A 124 21.06 -9.59 -19.18
CA ARG A 124 21.14 -9.60 -17.71
C ARG A 124 19.98 -10.39 -17.08
N GLU A 125 18.76 -10.21 -17.58
CA GLU A 125 17.57 -10.88 -17.08
C GLU A 125 17.53 -12.37 -17.44
N ILE A 126 17.98 -12.76 -18.62
CA ILE A 126 18.10 -14.18 -19.00
C ILE A 126 19.10 -14.89 -18.07
N LEU A 127 20.23 -14.26 -17.74
CA LEU A 127 21.19 -14.80 -16.77
C LEU A 127 20.56 -14.95 -15.38
N GLN A 128 19.76 -13.98 -14.95
CA GLN A 128 19.06 -14.02 -13.68
C GLN A 128 17.96 -15.10 -13.65
N ALA A 129 17.18 -15.22 -14.73
CA ALA A 129 16.14 -16.23 -14.89
C ALA A 129 16.74 -17.64 -14.87
N TYR A 130 17.91 -17.85 -15.47
CA TYR A 130 18.63 -19.13 -15.42
C TYR A 130 19.05 -19.50 -13.99
N GLN A 131 19.50 -18.52 -13.19
CA GLN A 131 19.93 -18.74 -11.80
C GLN A 131 18.74 -18.97 -10.86
N GLN A 132 17.66 -18.20 -10.99
CA GLN A 132 16.51 -18.19 -10.06
C GLN A 132 15.36 -19.13 -10.47
N LYS A 133 15.38 -19.67 -11.70
CA LYS A 133 14.40 -20.63 -12.25
C LYS A 133 12.95 -20.18 -12.01
N TRP A 134 12.15 -21.01 -11.34
CA TRP A 134 10.72 -20.79 -11.11
C TRP A 134 10.42 -19.62 -10.17
N HIS A 135 11.33 -19.28 -9.26
CA HIS A 135 11.13 -18.16 -8.35
C HIS A 135 11.08 -16.83 -9.11
N TYR A 136 11.82 -16.74 -10.23
CA TYR A 136 11.88 -15.55 -11.08
C TYR A 136 10.51 -15.19 -11.70
N LEU A 137 9.72 -16.19 -12.11
CA LEU A 137 8.43 -15.98 -12.80
C LEU A 137 7.31 -15.54 -11.86
N ILE A 138 7.45 -15.74 -10.55
CA ILE A 138 6.44 -15.36 -9.55
C ILE A 138 6.60 -13.89 -9.14
N GLU A 139 7.79 -13.30 -9.32
CA GLU A 139 8.06 -11.90 -8.99
C GLU A 139 7.43 -10.94 -10.02
N PRO A 140 6.47 -10.09 -9.61
CA PRO A 140 5.72 -9.23 -10.54
C PRO A 140 6.58 -8.15 -11.21
N ILE A 141 7.68 -7.72 -10.56
CA ILE A 141 8.61 -6.73 -11.10
C ILE A 141 9.32 -7.24 -12.37
N ASN A 142 9.64 -8.53 -12.41
CA ASN A 142 10.29 -9.16 -13.56
C ASN A 142 9.32 -9.25 -14.73
N LEU A 143 8.04 -9.59 -14.46
CA LEU A 143 7.00 -9.62 -15.48
C LEU A 143 6.77 -8.24 -16.11
N ILE A 144 6.71 -7.18 -15.29
CA ILE A 144 6.59 -5.79 -15.78
C ILE A 144 7.76 -5.42 -16.70
N SER A 145 8.98 -5.86 -16.37
CA SER A 145 10.18 -5.60 -17.16
C SER A 145 10.15 -6.29 -18.53
N TRP A 146 9.76 -7.57 -18.58
CA TRP A 146 9.57 -8.29 -19.85
C TRP A 146 8.46 -7.69 -20.71
N LEU A 147 7.35 -7.30 -20.09
CA LEU A 147 6.25 -6.64 -20.80
C LEU A 147 6.69 -5.30 -21.39
N LEU A 148 7.50 -4.53 -20.66
CA LEU A 148 8.11 -3.29 -21.15
C LEU A 148 9.03 -3.56 -22.35
N TYR A 149 9.92 -4.55 -22.29
CA TYR A 149 10.82 -4.86 -23.41
C TYR A 149 10.06 -5.35 -24.64
N PHE A 150 9.07 -6.23 -24.46
CA PHE A 150 8.25 -6.73 -25.56
C PHE A 150 7.47 -5.60 -26.24
N SER A 151 6.78 -4.76 -25.46
CA SER A 151 6.04 -3.61 -26.02
C SER A 151 6.96 -2.59 -26.69
N ALA A 152 8.16 -2.33 -26.14
CA ALA A 152 9.15 -1.44 -26.75
C ALA A 152 9.71 -1.98 -28.08
N LEU A 153 9.90 -3.30 -28.20
CA LEU A 153 10.31 -3.92 -29.47
C LEU A 153 9.23 -3.78 -30.55
N VAL A 154 7.96 -3.99 -30.19
CA VAL A 154 6.83 -3.78 -31.12
C VAL A 154 6.75 -2.32 -31.53
N MET A 155 6.94 -1.37 -30.60
CA MET A 155 6.96 0.07 -30.91
C MET A 155 8.03 0.44 -31.97
N ILE A 156 9.21 -0.19 -31.94
CA ILE A 156 10.34 0.11 -32.85
C ILE A 156 10.24 -0.65 -34.17
N TRP A 157 9.37 -1.65 -34.27
CA TRP A 157 9.20 -2.51 -35.43
C TRP A 157 9.09 -1.76 -36.79
N PRO A 158 8.41 -0.61 -36.90
CA PRO A 158 8.31 0.15 -38.16
C PRO A 158 9.67 0.57 -38.76
N MET A 159 10.73 0.69 -37.94
CA MET A 159 12.07 1.00 -38.43
C MET A 159 12.65 -0.10 -39.31
N PHE A 160 12.28 -1.35 -39.07
CA PHE A 160 12.79 -2.50 -39.83
C PHE A 160 11.97 -2.78 -41.09
N VAL A 161 10.71 -2.36 -41.12
CA VAL A 161 9.76 -2.63 -42.21
C VAL A 161 9.44 -1.34 -42.98
N GLN A 162 10.48 -0.73 -43.57
CA GLN A 162 10.37 0.42 -44.49
C GLN A 162 9.46 1.57 -43.99
N GLY A 163 9.34 1.76 -42.68
CA GLY A 163 8.53 2.81 -42.08
C GLY A 163 7.02 2.56 -42.08
N ARG A 164 6.53 1.33 -42.36
CA ARG A 164 5.09 1.03 -42.30
C ARG A 164 4.59 1.02 -40.85
N CYS A 165 3.81 2.02 -40.47
CA CYS A 165 3.16 2.06 -39.16
C CYS A 165 1.78 1.41 -39.23
N GLU A 166 1.65 0.23 -38.63
CA GLU A 166 0.35 -0.35 -38.29
C GLU A 166 -0.21 0.26 -36.99
N SER A 167 -1.55 0.19 -36.82
CA SER A 167 -2.26 0.63 -35.62
C SER A 167 -1.72 -0.02 -34.33
N GLY A 168 -1.23 -1.26 -34.42
CA GLY A 168 -0.61 -1.98 -33.30
C GLY A 168 0.63 -1.28 -32.74
N ASN A 169 1.39 -0.55 -33.57
CA ASN A 169 2.59 0.16 -33.11
C ASN A 169 2.24 1.36 -32.21
N PHE A 170 1.15 2.07 -32.53
CA PHE A 170 0.66 3.17 -31.69
C PHE A 170 0.12 2.66 -30.35
N SER A 171 -0.59 1.52 -30.35
CA SER A 171 -1.01 0.86 -29.12
C SER A 171 0.18 0.36 -28.29
N ALA A 172 1.20 -0.20 -28.93
CA ALA A 172 2.42 -0.62 -28.25
C ALA A 172 3.20 0.58 -27.69
N ALA A 173 3.23 1.70 -28.41
CA ALA A 173 3.89 2.93 -27.95
C ALA A 173 3.23 3.50 -26.68
N SER A 174 1.89 3.55 -26.63
CA SER A 174 1.19 4.05 -25.43
C SER A 174 1.45 3.18 -24.20
N VAL A 175 1.43 1.85 -24.37
CA VAL A 175 1.78 0.88 -23.32
C VAL A 175 3.23 1.03 -22.88
N THR A 176 4.16 1.15 -23.84
CA THR A 176 5.61 1.30 -23.57
C THR A 176 5.90 2.56 -22.76
N VAL A 177 5.32 3.70 -23.17
CA VAL A 177 5.48 4.96 -22.44
C VAL A 177 4.94 4.82 -21.03
N PHE A 178 3.70 4.34 -20.86
CA PHE A 178 3.12 4.15 -19.53
C PHE A 178 3.95 3.23 -18.63
N LEU A 179 4.35 2.06 -19.13
CA LEU A 179 5.16 1.10 -18.37
C LEU A 179 6.56 1.63 -18.06
N SER A 180 7.19 2.39 -18.96
CA SER A 180 8.53 2.95 -18.73
C SER A 180 8.53 4.01 -17.62
N TRP A 181 7.51 4.87 -17.58
CA TRP A 181 7.33 5.84 -16.50
C TRP A 181 6.87 5.17 -15.19
N PHE A 182 6.04 4.13 -15.26
CA PHE A 182 5.69 3.35 -14.08
C PHE A 182 6.90 2.61 -13.51
N ASN A 183 7.76 2.06 -14.35
CA ASN A 183 9.01 1.42 -13.91
C ASN A 183 10.03 2.45 -13.36
N LEU A 184 10.00 3.71 -13.82
CA LEU A 184 10.72 4.80 -13.13
C LEU A 184 10.23 4.97 -11.69
N LEU A 185 8.92 4.95 -11.46
CA LEU A 185 8.33 5.03 -10.12
C LEU A 185 8.84 3.86 -9.24
N LEU A 186 8.99 2.66 -9.80
CA LEU A 186 9.57 1.51 -9.08
C LEU A 186 11.08 1.69 -8.79
N PHE A 187 11.85 2.33 -9.67
CA PHE A 187 13.24 2.71 -9.36
C PHE A 187 13.31 3.75 -8.23
N LEU A 188 12.31 4.63 -8.12
CA LEU A 188 12.24 5.62 -7.05
C LEU A 188 11.97 5.00 -5.67
N GLN A 189 11.45 3.76 -5.61
CA GLN A 189 11.19 3.01 -4.38
C GLN A 189 12.44 2.85 -3.49
N ARG A 190 13.63 2.88 -4.09
CA ARG A 190 14.91 2.67 -3.39
C ARG A 190 15.48 3.95 -2.76
N PHE A 191 14.98 5.13 -3.13
CA PHE A 191 15.34 6.39 -2.46
C PHE A 191 14.61 6.52 -1.12
N ASP A 192 15.20 7.25 -0.19
CA ASP A 192 14.66 7.30 1.17
C ASP A 192 13.35 8.09 1.31
N GLN A 193 13.38 9.36 0.91
CA GLN A 193 12.23 10.26 1.04
C GLN A 193 11.10 9.84 0.10
N VAL A 194 11.41 9.71 -1.19
CA VAL A 194 10.41 9.36 -2.22
C VAL A 194 10.00 7.90 -2.11
N GLY A 195 10.93 6.99 -1.80
CA GLY A 195 10.65 5.57 -1.79
C GLY A 195 9.68 5.13 -0.70
N LEU A 196 9.64 5.81 0.46
CA LEU A 196 8.60 5.58 1.47
C LEU A 196 7.19 5.80 0.89
N TYR A 197 6.98 6.92 0.21
CA TYR A 197 5.70 7.22 -0.44
C TYR A 197 5.36 6.23 -1.55
N VAL A 198 6.36 5.83 -2.34
CA VAL A 198 6.19 4.81 -3.39
C VAL A 198 5.78 3.46 -2.80
N VAL A 199 6.46 2.98 -1.74
CA VAL A 199 6.11 1.71 -1.09
C VAL A 199 4.70 1.76 -0.53
N MET A 200 4.34 2.83 0.19
CA MET A 200 2.98 3.00 0.70
C MET A 200 1.95 3.03 -0.44
N PHE A 201 2.22 3.75 -1.53
CA PHE A 201 1.34 3.79 -2.70
C PHE A 201 1.11 2.40 -3.29
N LEU A 202 2.16 1.60 -3.48
CA LEU A 202 2.05 0.25 -4.03
C LEU A 202 1.29 -0.69 -3.07
N GLU A 203 1.45 -0.53 -1.76
CA GLU A 203 0.71 -1.31 -0.77
C GLU A 203 -0.78 -0.94 -0.74
N ILE A 204 -1.10 0.36 -0.79
CA ILE A 204 -2.49 0.85 -0.91
C ILE A 204 -3.11 0.42 -2.25
N LEU A 205 -2.35 0.45 -3.34
CA LEU A 205 -2.81 -0.05 -4.63
C LEU A 205 -3.15 -1.55 -4.54
N GLN A 206 -2.32 -2.34 -3.85
CA GLN A 206 -2.58 -3.76 -3.64
C GLN A 206 -3.81 -4.01 -2.76
N THR A 207 -4.02 -3.23 -1.70
CA THR A 207 -5.23 -3.34 -0.87
C THR A 207 -6.47 -2.96 -1.68
N LEU A 208 -6.40 -1.88 -2.48
CA LEU A 208 -7.48 -1.46 -3.38
C LEU A 208 -7.84 -2.56 -4.38
N ILE A 209 -6.86 -3.19 -5.04
CA ILE A 209 -7.11 -4.28 -5.99
C ILE A 209 -7.81 -5.46 -5.32
N LYS A 210 -7.38 -5.86 -4.11
CA LYS A 210 -8.00 -6.94 -3.33
C LYS A 210 -9.47 -6.62 -3.02
N VAL A 211 -9.74 -5.41 -2.54
CA VAL A 211 -11.09 -4.99 -2.18
C VAL A 211 -11.98 -4.85 -3.42
N LEU A 212 -11.46 -4.29 -4.52
CA LEU A 212 -12.17 -4.18 -5.79
C LEU A 212 -12.54 -5.56 -6.37
N THR A 213 -11.69 -6.57 -6.17
CA THR A 213 -11.97 -7.95 -6.61
C THR A 213 -13.17 -8.55 -5.90
N VAL A 214 -13.39 -8.23 -4.61
CA VAL A 214 -14.58 -8.67 -3.87
C VAL A 214 -15.82 -7.96 -4.38
N PHE A 215 -15.71 -6.65 -4.62
CA PHE A 215 -16.83 -5.84 -5.10
C PHE A 215 -17.09 -5.92 -6.61
N SER A 216 -16.26 -6.64 -7.36
CA SER A 216 -16.47 -6.83 -8.80
C SER A 216 -17.81 -7.51 -9.11
N ILE A 217 -18.33 -8.32 -8.19
CA ILE A 217 -19.66 -8.94 -8.28
C ILE A 217 -20.76 -7.87 -8.44
N LEU A 218 -20.66 -6.75 -7.68
CA LEU A 218 -21.60 -5.64 -7.79
C LEU A 218 -21.41 -4.87 -9.10
N ILE A 219 -20.16 -4.62 -9.51
CA ILE A 219 -19.85 -3.96 -10.80
C ILE A 219 -20.45 -4.76 -11.97
N ILE A 220 -20.32 -6.09 -11.94
CA ILE A 220 -20.85 -6.99 -12.97
C ILE A 220 -22.39 -6.98 -12.94
N ALA A 221 -23.00 -7.08 -11.76
CA ALA A 221 -24.46 -7.08 -11.62
C ALA A 221 -25.09 -5.78 -12.13
N PHE A 222 -24.59 -4.63 -11.68
CA PHE A 222 -25.08 -3.33 -12.13
C PHE A 222 -24.76 -3.06 -13.60
N GLY A 223 -23.56 -3.42 -14.09
CA GLY A 223 -23.20 -3.21 -15.48
C GLY A 223 -23.99 -4.08 -16.46
N LEU A 224 -24.34 -5.31 -16.09
CA LEU A 224 -25.28 -6.12 -16.88
C LEU A 224 -26.72 -5.59 -16.80
N SER A 225 -27.15 -5.11 -15.64
CA SER A 225 -28.47 -4.49 -15.48
C SER A 225 -28.62 -3.24 -16.35
N PHE A 226 -27.63 -2.33 -16.33
CA PHE A 226 -27.61 -1.15 -17.18
C PHE A 226 -27.50 -1.50 -18.66
N TYR A 227 -26.74 -2.52 -19.03
CA TYR A 227 -26.72 -3.02 -20.41
C TYR A 227 -28.13 -3.42 -20.86
N ILE A 228 -28.87 -4.19 -20.07
CA ILE A 228 -30.23 -4.63 -20.44
C ILE A 228 -31.20 -3.44 -20.54
N LEU A 229 -31.13 -2.50 -19.60
CA LEU A 229 -32.06 -1.37 -19.49
C LEU A 229 -31.78 -0.27 -20.52
N LEU A 230 -30.50 0.00 -20.83
CA LEU A 230 -30.07 1.15 -21.64
C LEU A 230 -29.52 0.79 -23.04
N SER A 231 -29.23 -0.48 -23.35
CA SER A 231 -28.67 -0.87 -24.67
C SER A 231 -29.58 -0.57 -25.86
N LYS A 232 -30.89 -0.46 -25.65
CA LYS A 232 -31.90 -0.28 -26.71
C LYS A 232 -32.24 1.18 -27.01
N ILE A 233 -31.65 2.14 -26.30
CA ILE A 233 -31.92 3.57 -26.49
C ILE A 233 -31.23 4.02 -27.78
N LYS A 234 -32.01 4.37 -28.81
CA LYS A 234 -31.53 4.88 -30.11
C LYS A 234 -31.46 6.41 -30.10
N SER A 235 -30.81 7.01 -29.12
CA SER A 235 -30.59 8.46 -29.15
C SER A 235 -29.31 8.78 -29.91
N HIS A 236 -29.33 9.85 -30.71
CA HIS A 236 -28.19 10.29 -31.53
C HIS A 236 -27.07 10.97 -30.70
N GLN A 237 -27.08 10.80 -29.37
CA GLN A 237 -26.17 11.46 -28.44
C GLN A 237 -25.01 10.54 -28.04
N ALA A 238 -23.79 11.09 -28.10
CA ALA A 238 -22.52 10.35 -27.90
C ALA A 238 -22.48 9.48 -26.63
N ASN A 239 -23.21 9.85 -25.57
CA ASN A 239 -23.14 9.17 -24.28
C ASN A 239 -23.84 7.79 -24.28
N HIS A 240 -24.74 7.51 -25.22
CA HIS A 240 -25.52 6.26 -25.25
C HIS A 240 -24.78 5.08 -25.88
N GLN A 241 -23.71 5.34 -26.64
CA GLN A 241 -22.83 4.27 -27.13
C GLN A 241 -22.10 3.55 -25.98
N SER A 242 -22.04 4.16 -24.79
CA SER A 242 -21.41 3.59 -23.59
C SER A 242 -22.06 2.28 -23.11
N PHE A 243 -23.33 2.03 -23.45
CA PHE A 243 -24.08 0.84 -23.02
C PHE A 243 -24.42 -0.12 -24.19
N SER A 244 -23.77 0.08 -25.35
CA SER A 244 -24.01 -0.72 -26.57
C SER A 244 -23.47 -2.14 -26.51
N SER A 245 -22.41 -2.37 -25.72
CA SER A 245 -21.75 -3.67 -25.56
C SER A 245 -21.54 -3.97 -24.08
N ILE A 246 -21.48 -5.26 -23.74
CA ILE A 246 -21.26 -5.71 -22.36
C ILE A 246 -19.95 -5.13 -21.79
N PRO A 247 -18.79 -5.19 -22.48
CA PRO A 247 -17.55 -4.63 -21.95
C PRO A 247 -17.59 -3.12 -21.73
N MET A 248 -18.17 -2.35 -22.66
CA MET A 248 -18.30 -0.91 -22.45
C MET A 248 -19.27 -0.56 -21.33
N SER A 249 -20.36 -1.32 -21.16
CA SER A 249 -21.27 -1.13 -20.04
C SER A 249 -20.57 -1.35 -18.70
N LEU A 250 -19.73 -2.39 -18.60
CA LEU A 250 -18.93 -2.66 -17.39
C LEU A 250 -17.92 -1.54 -17.12
N VAL A 251 -17.18 -1.08 -18.14
CA VAL A 251 -16.22 0.02 -18.01
C VAL A 251 -16.93 1.33 -17.63
N ARG A 252 -18.09 1.60 -18.23
CA ARG A 252 -18.92 2.77 -17.90
C ARG A 252 -19.42 2.69 -16.46
N THR A 253 -19.86 1.52 -16.00
CA THR A 253 -20.31 1.30 -14.61
C THR A 253 -19.15 1.48 -13.62
N PHE A 254 -17.95 1.01 -13.96
CA PHE A 254 -16.74 1.24 -13.18
C PHE A 254 -16.36 2.74 -13.12
N SER A 255 -16.47 3.47 -14.24
CA SER A 255 -16.29 4.94 -14.25
C SER A 255 -17.34 5.65 -13.40
N MET A 256 -18.62 5.24 -13.48
CA MET A 256 -19.69 5.80 -12.65
C MET A 256 -19.50 5.55 -11.15
N MET A 257 -18.77 4.49 -10.75
CA MET A 257 -18.40 4.24 -9.35
C MET A 257 -17.56 5.37 -8.75
N LEU A 258 -16.75 6.05 -9.57
CA LEU A 258 -15.91 7.17 -9.12
C LEU A 258 -16.72 8.43 -8.75
N GLY A 259 -18.04 8.43 -8.98
CA GLY A 259 -18.94 9.55 -8.74
C GLY A 259 -19.28 10.36 -9.99
N GLU A 260 -18.67 10.04 -11.14
CA GLU A 260 -18.92 10.70 -12.42
C GLU A 260 -20.17 10.11 -13.10
N MET A 261 -21.36 10.57 -12.66
CA MET A 261 -22.63 10.17 -13.27
C MET A 261 -23.23 11.31 -14.11
N ASP A 262 -23.30 11.11 -15.43
CA ASP A 262 -24.06 11.99 -16.32
C ASP A 262 -25.56 11.66 -16.30
N PHE A 263 -26.23 12.12 -15.23
CA PHE A 263 -27.67 11.90 -15.04
C PHE A 263 -28.52 12.56 -16.12
N LEU A 264 -28.20 13.80 -16.49
CA LEU A 264 -28.95 14.60 -17.46
C LEU A 264 -28.93 13.97 -18.84
N GLY A 265 -27.75 13.64 -19.36
CA GLY A 265 -27.60 13.08 -20.70
C GLY A 265 -28.08 11.64 -20.80
N THR A 266 -27.87 10.82 -19.76
CA THR A 266 -28.12 9.36 -19.84
C THR A 266 -29.55 8.96 -19.46
N TYR A 267 -30.20 9.68 -18.54
CA TYR A 267 -31.51 9.28 -18.00
C TYR A 267 -32.60 10.32 -18.26
N VAL A 268 -32.31 11.62 -18.06
CA VAL A 268 -33.33 12.67 -18.14
C VAL A 268 -33.75 12.97 -19.58
N GLN A 269 -32.79 13.16 -20.48
CA GLN A 269 -33.09 13.50 -21.87
C GLN A 269 -33.85 12.37 -22.62
N PRO A 270 -33.48 11.08 -22.49
CA PRO A 270 -34.27 9.98 -23.08
C PRO A 270 -35.63 9.79 -22.44
N TYR A 271 -35.80 10.15 -21.16
CA TYR A 271 -37.09 10.11 -20.47
C TYR A 271 -38.07 11.13 -21.08
N TYR A 272 -37.64 12.38 -21.25
CA TYR A 272 -38.48 13.40 -21.89
C TYR A 272 -38.67 13.17 -23.40
N SER A 273 -37.70 12.54 -24.06
CA SER A 273 -37.80 12.18 -25.49
C SER A 273 -38.59 10.89 -25.73
N SER A 274 -39.12 10.24 -24.68
CA SER A 274 -39.84 8.95 -24.76
C SER A 274 -39.04 7.81 -25.39
N GLU A 275 -37.71 7.89 -25.34
CA GLU A 275 -36.79 6.89 -25.92
C GLU A 275 -36.33 5.84 -24.89
N LEU A 276 -36.66 6.05 -23.61
CA LEU A 276 -36.36 5.12 -22.52
C LEU A 276 -37.44 4.03 -22.42
N PRO A 277 -37.18 2.77 -22.82
CA PRO A 277 -38.25 1.76 -22.91
C PRO A 277 -38.81 1.36 -21.55
N TYR A 278 -37.98 1.42 -20.51
CA TYR A 278 -38.32 0.96 -19.16
C TYR A 278 -37.95 2.03 -18.12
N PRO A 279 -38.74 3.13 -18.00
CA PRO A 279 -38.37 4.26 -17.16
C PRO A 279 -38.34 3.92 -15.66
N ILE A 280 -39.38 3.24 -15.16
CA ILE A 280 -39.51 2.90 -13.74
C ILE A 280 -38.34 2.03 -13.24
N PRO A 281 -38.03 0.86 -13.84
CA PRO A 281 -36.91 0.04 -13.36
C PRO A 281 -35.55 0.72 -13.57
N SER A 282 -35.40 1.57 -14.60
CA SER A 282 -34.17 2.34 -14.82
C SER A 282 -33.89 3.30 -13.66
N PHE A 283 -34.88 4.06 -13.21
CA PHE A 283 -34.72 4.96 -12.07
C PHE A 283 -34.54 4.22 -10.74
N ILE A 284 -35.17 3.05 -10.56
CA ILE A 284 -35.00 2.22 -9.35
C ILE A 284 -33.56 1.67 -9.28
N ILE A 285 -33.08 1.06 -10.36
CA ILE A 285 -31.71 0.52 -10.40
C ILE A 285 -30.68 1.65 -10.28
N LEU A 286 -30.94 2.81 -10.89
CA LEU A 286 -30.11 4.00 -10.72
C LEU A 286 -30.04 4.48 -9.27
N SER A 287 -31.18 4.56 -8.58
CA SER A 287 -31.24 4.99 -7.18
C SER A 287 -30.48 4.01 -6.27
N LEU A 288 -30.68 2.70 -6.48
CA LEU A 288 -29.95 1.66 -5.76
C LEU A 288 -28.45 1.75 -6.01
N PHE A 289 -28.04 2.00 -7.26
CA PHE A 289 -26.65 2.17 -7.65
C PHE A 289 -26.01 3.39 -6.97
N MET A 290 -26.69 4.55 -6.93
CA MET A 290 -26.17 5.76 -6.26
C MET A 290 -25.84 5.53 -4.79
N ILE A 291 -26.71 4.81 -4.08
CA ILE A 291 -26.52 4.52 -2.65
C ILE A 291 -25.39 3.50 -2.45
N LEU A 292 -25.39 2.40 -3.21
CA LEU A 292 -24.47 1.29 -2.97
C LEU A 292 -23.05 1.54 -3.50
N MET A 293 -22.91 2.19 -4.66
CA MET A 293 -21.62 2.29 -5.36
C MET A 293 -20.90 3.61 -5.01
N PRO A 294 -21.31 4.81 -5.48
CA PRO A 294 -20.63 6.05 -5.12
C PRO A 294 -20.66 6.39 -3.62
N ILE A 295 -21.73 6.10 -2.89
CA ILE A 295 -21.83 6.48 -1.47
C ILE A 295 -21.23 5.41 -0.57
N LEU A 296 -21.79 4.20 -0.54
CA LEU A 296 -21.34 3.17 0.39
C LEU A 296 -19.94 2.65 0.03
N LEU A 297 -19.74 2.22 -1.23
CA LEU A 297 -18.49 1.58 -1.63
C LEU A 297 -17.30 2.56 -1.65
N MET A 298 -17.46 3.79 -2.15
CA MET A 298 -16.34 4.75 -2.11
C MET A 298 -15.97 5.15 -0.67
N ASN A 299 -16.96 5.37 0.21
CA ASN A 299 -16.68 5.66 1.61
C ASN A 299 -16.03 4.47 2.33
N LEU A 300 -16.39 3.24 1.96
CA LEU A 300 -15.74 2.04 2.49
C LEU A 300 -14.30 1.91 1.97
N LEU A 301 -14.05 2.13 0.68
CA LEU A 301 -12.69 2.09 0.11
C LEU A 301 -11.78 3.12 0.77
N ILE A 302 -12.28 4.35 0.95
CA ILE A 302 -11.56 5.40 1.66
C ILE A 302 -11.40 5.02 3.14
N GLY A 303 -12.44 4.51 3.79
CA GLY A 303 -12.40 4.11 5.21
C GLY A 303 -11.41 2.99 5.51
N LEU A 304 -11.28 1.99 4.61
CA LEU A 304 -10.28 0.93 4.70
C LEU A 304 -8.87 1.48 4.45
N ALA A 305 -8.70 2.31 3.42
CA ALA A 305 -7.40 2.91 3.11
C ALA A 305 -6.90 3.83 4.22
N VAL A 306 -7.79 4.61 4.84
CA VAL A 306 -7.47 5.52 5.94
C VAL A 306 -7.31 4.77 7.27
N GLY A 307 -8.12 3.74 7.53
CA GLY A 307 -8.00 2.92 8.73
C GLY A 307 -6.68 2.13 8.79
N ASP A 308 -6.19 1.67 7.63
CA ASP A 308 -4.95 0.91 7.53
C ASP A 308 -3.70 1.77 7.31
N ILE A 309 -3.82 3.09 7.12
CA ILE A 309 -2.70 3.93 6.65
C ILE A 309 -1.51 3.94 7.62
N GLU A 310 -1.76 3.86 8.92
CA GLU A 310 -0.71 3.89 9.95
C GLU A 310 0.06 2.56 10.02
N SER A 311 -0.67 1.43 9.95
CA SER A 311 -0.03 0.12 9.89
C SER A 311 0.71 -0.11 8.57
N VAL A 312 0.16 0.35 7.45
CA VAL A 312 0.81 0.38 6.13
C VAL A 312 2.06 1.26 6.17
N ARG A 313 2.02 2.43 6.81
CA ARG A 313 3.20 3.28 6.98
C ARG A 313 4.32 2.57 7.73
N ARG A 314 4.02 1.96 8.89
CA ARG A 314 5.02 1.21 9.68
C ARG A 314 5.60 0.05 8.86
N ASN A 315 4.76 -0.75 8.21
CA ASN A 315 5.19 -1.85 7.35
C ASN A 315 6.04 -1.38 6.16
N ALA A 316 5.67 -0.27 5.53
CA ALA A 316 6.40 0.33 4.42
C ALA A 316 7.80 0.82 4.84
N GLN A 317 7.94 1.42 6.02
CA GLN A 317 9.25 1.82 6.57
C GLN A 317 10.19 0.61 6.72
N LEU A 318 9.67 -0.49 7.26
CA LEU A 318 10.43 -1.72 7.47
C LEU A 318 10.80 -2.39 6.14
N LYS A 319 9.84 -2.51 5.24
CA LYS A 319 10.04 -3.09 3.90
C LYS A 319 11.05 -2.29 3.09
N ARG A 320 11.03 -0.96 3.23
CA ARG A 320 12.03 -0.06 2.64
C ARG A 320 13.43 -0.32 3.20
N LEU A 321 13.58 -0.38 4.53
CA LEU A 321 14.88 -0.69 5.16
C LEU A 321 15.40 -2.07 4.75
N ALA A 322 14.52 -3.08 4.74
CA ALA A 322 14.87 -4.41 4.27
C ALA A 322 15.33 -4.40 2.81
N MET A 323 14.65 -3.66 1.93
CA MET A 323 15.03 -3.53 0.53
C MET A 323 16.39 -2.83 0.35
N GLN A 324 16.73 -1.85 1.20
CA GLN A 324 18.07 -1.25 1.21
C GLN A 324 19.14 -2.27 1.63
N VAL A 325 18.89 -3.07 2.66
CA VAL A 325 19.81 -4.13 3.10
C VAL A 325 20.01 -5.17 2.01
N VAL A 326 18.93 -5.63 1.36
CA VAL A 326 18.99 -6.56 0.23
C VAL A 326 19.79 -5.96 -0.92
N LEU A 327 19.53 -4.70 -1.27
CA LEU A 327 20.30 -4.00 -2.29
C LEU A 327 21.80 -3.96 -1.95
N HIS A 328 22.16 -3.56 -0.73
CA HIS A 328 23.56 -3.52 -0.30
C HIS A 328 24.21 -4.90 -0.37
N THR A 329 23.51 -5.93 0.10
CA THR A 329 23.99 -7.33 0.04
C THR A 329 24.20 -7.81 -1.39
N GLU A 330 23.26 -7.49 -2.30
CA GLU A 330 23.37 -7.85 -3.71
C GLU A 330 24.51 -7.10 -4.42
N LEU A 331 24.74 -5.84 -4.07
CA LEU A 331 25.84 -5.05 -4.61
C LEU A 331 27.18 -5.59 -4.10
N GLU A 332 27.31 -5.84 -2.80
CA GLU A 332 28.53 -6.39 -2.20
C GLU A 332 28.90 -7.75 -2.81
N ARG A 333 27.91 -8.60 -3.10
CA ARG A 333 28.14 -9.88 -3.79
C ARG A 333 28.66 -9.72 -5.23
N LYS A 334 28.33 -8.61 -5.90
CA LYS A 334 28.69 -8.34 -7.31
C LYS A 334 29.95 -7.49 -7.47
N LEU A 335 30.37 -6.80 -6.41
CA LEU A 335 31.55 -5.93 -6.43
C LEU A 335 32.85 -6.74 -6.27
N PRO A 336 33.94 -6.37 -6.97
CA PRO A 336 35.23 -7.02 -6.77
C PRO A 336 35.75 -6.74 -5.35
N GLN A 337 36.40 -7.73 -4.73
CA GLN A 337 36.91 -7.64 -3.34
C GLN A 337 37.81 -6.42 -3.10
N MET A 338 38.61 -6.01 -4.10
CA MET A 338 39.47 -4.82 -4.01
C MET A 338 38.71 -3.53 -3.70
N TRP A 339 37.48 -3.38 -4.21
CA TRP A 339 36.66 -2.18 -4.00
C TRP A 339 35.98 -2.22 -2.62
N LEU A 340 35.61 -3.40 -2.14
CA LEU A 340 35.08 -3.59 -0.79
C LEU A 340 36.14 -3.27 0.26
N GLU A 341 37.35 -3.82 0.13
CA GLU A 341 38.44 -3.62 1.10
C GLU A 341 38.89 -2.16 1.18
N MET A 342 38.83 -1.41 0.07
CA MET A 342 39.17 0.01 0.04
C MET A 342 38.14 0.89 0.81
N VAL A 343 36.89 0.42 0.88
CA VAL A 343 35.74 1.21 1.31
C VAL A 343 35.23 0.80 2.70
N ASP A 344 35.51 -0.43 3.13
CA ASP A 344 35.06 -0.94 4.41
C ASP A 344 35.77 -0.23 5.58
N ARG A 345 34.98 0.23 6.55
CA ARG A 345 35.44 0.98 7.72
C ARG A 345 34.77 0.38 8.95
N ASN A 346 35.57 -0.13 9.88
CA ASN A 346 35.05 -0.77 11.09
C ASN A 346 34.53 0.22 12.13
N GLU A 347 34.95 1.49 12.06
CA GLU A 347 34.60 2.52 13.04
C GLU A 347 34.18 3.82 12.35
N LEU A 348 33.10 4.43 12.84
CA LEU A 348 32.60 5.73 12.41
C LEU A 348 32.54 6.67 13.62
N ILE A 349 33.34 7.73 13.60
CA ILE A 349 33.33 8.78 14.63
C ILE A 349 32.34 9.87 14.18
N GLU A 350 31.27 10.06 14.94
CA GLU A 350 30.28 11.11 14.69
C GLU A 350 30.48 12.28 15.65
N TYR A 351 30.60 13.49 15.10
CA TYR A 351 30.69 14.74 15.86
C TYR A 351 29.32 15.45 15.82
N PRO A 352 28.47 15.31 16.85
CA PRO A 352 27.09 15.79 16.81
C PRO A 352 26.97 17.32 16.74
N ASN A 353 27.98 18.06 17.21
CA ASN A 353 27.94 19.52 17.26
C ASN A 353 28.71 20.22 16.12
N GLU A 354 29.34 19.48 15.21
CA GLU A 354 30.02 20.07 14.05
C GLU A 354 29.07 20.17 12.86
N LYS A 355 28.69 21.41 12.49
CA LYS A 355 27.94 21.67 11.26
C LYS A 355 28.90 21.53 10.07
N LYS A 356 28.76 20.44 9.31
CA LYS A 356 29.52 20.22 8.07
C LYS A 356 29.45 21.47 7.18
N CYS A 357 30.59 21.88 6.65
CA CYS A 357 30.76 23.09 5.85
C CYS A 357 29.75 23.18 4.70
N LYS A 358 29.29 24.41 4.42
CA LYS A 358 28.38 24.77 3.32
C LYS A 358 28.98 24.35 1.98
N LEU A 359 28.61 23.18 1.47
CA LEU A 359 28.76 22.86 0.05
C LEU A 359 27.62 23.51 -0.77
N GLY A 360 27.92 23.80 -2.04
CA GLY A 360 27.12 24.64 -2.93
C GLY A 360 25.66 24.22 -3.11
N PHE A 361 24.84 25.17 -3.59
CA PHE A 361 23.38 25.03 -3.75
C PHE A 361 22.95 23.77 -4.52
N MET A 362 23.65 23.41 -5.61
CA MET A 362 23.39 22.18 -6.38
C MET A 362 23.64 20.91 -5.57
N ASP A 363 24.75 20.87 -4.81
CA ASP A 363 25.08 19.72 -3.95
C ASP A 363 24.11 19.65 -2.76
N SER A 364 23.64 20.78 -2.24
CA SER A 364 22.59 20.81 -1.21
C SER A 364 21.27 20.23 -1.71
N ILE A 365 20.84 20.57 -2.93
CA ILE A 365 19.60 20.04 -3.54
C ILE A 365 19.75 18.54 -3.85
N LEU A 366 20.85 18.14 -4.51
CA LEU A 366 21.13 16.73 -4.79
C LEU A 366 21.25 15.91 -3.50
N ARG A 367 21.87 16.45 -2.46
CA ARG A 367 21.97 15.79 -1.15
C ARG A 367 20.62 15.66 -0.46
N LYS A 368 19.77 16.68 -0.54
CA LYS A 368 18.45 16.72 0.09
C LYS A 368 17.44 15.80 -0.59
N TRP A 369 17.50 15.67 -1.92
CA TRP A 369 16.56 14.84 -2.68
C TRP A 369 17.06 13.41 -2.95
N PHE A 370 18.37 13.22 -3.17
CA PHE A 370 18.92 11.95 -3.67
C PHE A 370 19.89 11.23 -2.72
N CYS A 371 20.51 11.88 -1.73
CA CYS A 371 21.79 11.37 -1.20
C CYS A 371 21.95 11.26 0.32
N ASN A 372 20.92 11.34 1.15
CA ASN A 372 21.14 10.98 2.56
C ASN A 372 19.85 10.45 3.28
N PRO A 373 19.69 9.12 3.36
CA PRO A 373 18.54 8.43 3.96
C PRO A 373 18.34 8.63 5.47
N PHE A 374 19.25 9.38 6.08
CA PHE A 374 19.47 9.43 7.51
C PHE A 374 19.82 10.84 7.98
N SER A 375 19.66 11.88 7.14
CA SER A 375 19.78 13.28 7.60
C SER A 375 18.53 13.68 8.37
N ASP A 376 18.62 13.48 9.68
CA ASP A 376 18.41 14.44 10.77
C ASP A 376 17.76 15.82 10.50
N GLU A 377 16.65 15.91 9.77
CA GLU A 377 15.67 16.99 9.96
C GLU A 377 14.35 16.41 10.48
N GLY A 378 14.37 16.01 11.75
CA GLY A 378 13.34 16.44 12.72
C GLY A 378 11.90 15.92 12.62
N LYS A 379 11.55 14.96 11.75
CA LYS A 379 10.19 14.36 11.77
C LYS A 379 10.12 12.84 11.59
N GLY A 380 11.09 12.19 10.94
CA GLY A 380 11.07 10.74 10.73
C GLY A 380 11.51 9.91 11.94
N GLY A 381 12.39 10.46 12.79
CA GLY A 381 12.81 9.80 14.04
C GLY A 381 11.77 9.93 15.16
N ILE A 382 10.90 10.93 15.11
CA ILE A 382 9.86 11.17 16.13
C ILE A 382 8.76 10.10 16.05
N ASP A 383 8.40 9.63 14.85
CA ASP A 383 7.42 8.56 14.67
C ASP A 383 7.94 7.21 15.22
N PHE A 384 9.24 6.90 15.09
CA PHE A 384 9.81 5.69 15.70
C PHE A 384 9.93 5.80 17.24
N VAL A 385 10.09 7.02 17.76
CA VAL A 385 10.10 7.29 19.21
C VAL A 385 8.70 7.13 19.82
N LEU A 386 7.63 7.36 19.06
CA LEU A 386 6.26 7.06 19.50
C LEU A 386 6.00 5.55 19.60
N ASP A 387 6.55 4.74 18.69
CA ASP A 387 6.50 3.27 18.78
C ASP A 387 7.30 2.71 19.96
N SER A 388 8.42 3.35 20.31
CA SER A 388 9.18 2.98 21.49
C SER A 388 8.35 3.10 22.78
N ASN A 389 7.31 3.93 22.82
CA ASN A 389 6.43 4.03 24.00
C ASN A 389 5.45 2.84 24.08
N GLU A 390 4.89 2.37 22.96
CA GLU A 390 4.00 1.19 22.96
C GLU A 390 4.79 -0.07 23.35
N ASP A 391 5.96 -0.27 22.76
CA ASP A 391 6.84 -1.40 23.09
C ASP A 391 7.40 -1.29 24.53
N TYR A 392 7.68 -0.07 25.00
CA TYR A 392 8.05 0.17 26.40
C TYR A 392 6.91 -0.22 27.35
N ILE A 393 5.66 0.13 27.03
CA ILE A 393 4.49 -0.26 27.82
C ILE A 393 4.36 -1.79 27.84
N VAL A 394 4.48 -2.46 26.69
CA VAL A 394 4.40 -3.93 26.61
C VAL A 394 5.50 -4.59 27.44
N THR A 395 6.74 -4.13 27.32
CA THR A 395 7.87 -4.69 28.08
C THR A 395 7.75 -4.44 29.59
N GLU A 396 7.23 -3.28 30.00
CA GLU A 396 6.95 -3.00 31.41
C GLU A 396 5.79 -3.84 31.95
N LEU A 397 4.75 -4.07 31.13
CA LEU A 397 3.63 -4.95 31.47
C LEU A 397 4.13 -6.41 31.62
N GLU A 398 5.05 -6.88 30.78
CA GLU A 398 5.68 -8.18 30.94
C GLU A 398 6.55 -8.29 32.20
N LYS A 399 7.28 -7.23 32.56
CA LYS A 399 8.03 -7.17 33.81
C LYS A 399 7.09 -7.21 35.01
N GLN A 400 5.99 -6.47 34.97
CA GLN A 400 4.95 -6.50 36.00
C GLN A 400 4.29 -7.88 36.11
N LYS A 401 3.96 -8.51 34.98
CA LYS A 401 3.41 -9.87 34.94
C LYS A 401 4.37 -10.90 35.56
N ARG A 402 5.68 -10.79 35.29
CA ARG A 402 6.72 -11.63 35.91
C ARG A 402 6.78 -11.41 37.43
N LYS A 403 6.86 -10.16 37.89
CA LYS A 403 6.83 -9.82 39.32
C LYS A 403 5.57 -10.34 40.00
N LEU A 404 4.40 -10.21 39.38
CA LEU A 404 3.14 -10.70 39.93
C LEU A 404 3.11 -12.22 40.04
N ARG A 405 3.71 -12.92 39.07
CA ARG A 405 3.85 -14.38 39.10
C ARG A 405 4.79 -14.84 40.24
N GLU A 406 5.89 -14.13 40.46
CA GLU A 406 6.79 -14.39 41.59
C GLU A 406 6.09 -14.16 42.93
N ILE A 407 5.39 -13.03 43.08
CA ILE A 407 4.58 -12.73 44.28
C ILE A 407 3.52 -13.82 44.51
N GLY A 408 2.82 -14.25 43.45
CA GLY A 408 1.84 -15.34 43.54
C GLY A 408 2.47 -16.65 44.04
N SER A 409 3.63 -17.02 43.51
CA SER A 409 4.34 -18.24 43.96
C SER A 409 4.83 -18.15 45.41
N ALA A 410 5.25 -16.97 45.86
CA ALA A 410 5.65 -16.73 47.25
C ALA A 410 4.45 -16.80 48.19
N LEU A 411 3.30 -16.24 47.78
CA LEU A 411 2.05 -16.28 48.55
C LEU A 411 1.55 -17.72 48.72
N ASP A 412 1.60 -18.54 47.67
CA ASP A 412 1.22 -19.96 47.74
C ASP A 412 2.12 -20.72 48.71
N SER A 413 3.43 -20.44 48.70
CA SER A 413 4.40 -21.04 49.63
C SER A 413 4.10 -20.63 51.08
N GLN A 414 3.79 -19.36 51.32
CA GLN A 414 3.38 -18.86 52.64
C GLN A 414 2.04 -19.48 53.09
N HIS A 415 1.08 -19.65 52.18
CA HIS A 415 -0.20 -20.29 52.47
C HIS A 415 -0.02 -21.76 52.89
N GLN A 416 0.86 -22.49 52.20
CA GLN A 416 1.23 -23.86 52.59
C GLN A 416 1.89 -23.90 53.96
N LEU A 417 2.84 -22.99 54.24
CA LEU A 417 3.47 -22.90 55.56
C LEU A 417 2.45 -22.62 56.67
N LEU A 418 1.53 -21.68 56.45
CA LEU A 418 0.44 -21.38 57.39
C LEU A 418 -0.44 -22.60 57.66
N ARG A 419 -0.78 -23.39 56.63
CA ARG A 419 -1.51 -24.65 56.81
C ARG A 419 -0.73 -25.65 57.65
N LEU A 420 0.58 -25.77 57.41
CA LEU A 420 1.46 -26.66 58.19
C LEU A 420 1.57 -26.20 59.66
N ILE A 421 1.65 -24.88 59.90
CA ILE A 421 1.66 -24.32 61.25
C ILE A 421 0.35 -24.67 61.96
N VAL A 422 -0.81 -24.39 61.36
CA VAL A 422 -2.12 -24.74 61.97
C VAL A 422 -2.24 -26.23 62.24
N GLN A 423 -1.74 -27.08 61.35
CA GLN A 423 -1.75 -28.54 61.53
C GLN A 423 -0.86 -29.00 62.68
N LYS A 424 0.26 -28.30 62.95
CA LYS A 424 1.20 -28.59 64.03
C LYS A 424 0.92 -27.80 65.31
N MET A 425 0.05 -26.80 65.25
CA MET A 425 -0.36 -26.00 66.38
C MET A 425 -1.34 -26.83 67.20
N GLU A 426 -0.82 -27.47 68.25
CA GLU A 426 -1.63 -28.12 69.27
C GLU A 426 -2.39 -27.05 70.06
N ILE A 427 -3.53 -26.61 69.51
CA ILE A 427 -4.46 -25.73 70.23
C ILE A 427 -5.08 -26.57 71.34
N LYS A 428 -4.47 -26.57 72.52
CA LYS A 428 -5.17 -26.93 73.75
C LYS A 428 -6.16 -25.80 74.02
N THR A 429 -7.45 -26.06 73.80
CA THR A 429 -8.46 -25.15 74.30
C THR A 429 -8.46 -25.24 75.81
N GLU A 430 -8.05 -24.17 76.48
CA GLU A 430 -8.13 -23.97 77.95
C GLU A 430 -9.56 -24.14 78.52
N ALA A 431 -10.54 -24.41 77.65
CA ALA A 431 -11.92 -24.75 77.98
C ALA A 431 -12.15 -26.23 78.33
N ASP A 432 -11.16 -27.12 78.23
CA ASP A 432 -11.27 -28.53 78.66
C ASP A 432 -10.69 -28.80 80.07
N ASP A 433 -9.99 -27.83 80.68
CA ASP A 433 -9.22 -28.04 81.93
C ASP A 433 -9.83 -27.38 83.18
N VAL A 434 -11.14 -27.06 83.21
CA VAL A 434 -11.74 -26.40 84.38
C VAL A 434 -13.01 -27.08 84.92
N ASP A 435 -12.83 -27.66 86.11
CA ASP A 435 -13.70 -27.60 87.30
C ASP A 435 -14.49 -28.87 87.73
N GLU A 436 -13.83 -29.75 88.50
CA GLU A 436 -14.48 -30.43 89.63
C GLU A 436 -14.03 -29.75 90.94
N GLY A 437 -14.75 -28.71 91.35
CA GLY A 437 -14.52 -28.00 92.61
C GLY A 437 -15.02 -28.79 93.83
N VAL A 438 -14.24 -28.75 94.92
CA VAL A 438 -14.68 -29.12 96.27
C VAL A 438 -14.70 -27.88 97.18
N SER A 439 -15.84 -27.73 97.85
CA SER A 439 -16.23 -26.65 98.77
C SER A 439 -15.44 -26.62 100.08
N THR A 440 -15.25 -25.42 100.62
CA THR A 440 -15.44 -25.03 102.03
C THR A 440 -15.28 -23.49 102.06
N GLY A 441 -16.12 -22.69 102.72
CA GLY A 441 -16.70 -22.85 104.04
C GLY A 441 -16.19 -21.68 104.88
N ASP A 442 -17.06 -20.69 105.09
CA ASP A 442 -17.03 -19.66 106.15
C ASP A 442 -15.86 -18.66 106.24
N GLY A 443 -16.20 -17.36 106.24
CA GLY A 443 -15.23 -16.32 106.57
C GLY A 443 -15.75 -14.90 106.36
N LYS A 444 -16.67 -14.49 107.23
CA LYS A 444 -17.28 -13.15 107.32
C LYS A 444 -16.31 -11.98 107.14
N GLY A 445 -16.80 -10.99 106.38
CA GLY A 445 -16.83 -9.58 106.76
C GLY A 445 -15.52 -8.80 106.63
N LEU A 446 -15.54 -7.69 105.87
CA LEU A 446 -15.93 -6.38 106.40
C LEU A 446 -15.66 -5.30 105.33
N LEU A 447 -16.75 -4.63 104.90
CA LEU A 447 -16.92 -3.18 104.63
C LEU A 447 -15.95 -2.48 103.64
N THR A 448 -16.43 -2.12 102.44
CA THR A 448 -17.01 -0.79 102.04
C THR A 448 -16.03 0.38 102.13
N LEU A 449 -15.91 1.33 101.21
CA LEU A 449 -16.84 2.01 100.29
C LEU A 449 -16.10 2.29 98.98
N GLY A 450 -16.71 2.19 97.79
CA GLY A 450 -17.59 3.23 97.20
C GLY A 450 -16.74 4.05 96.22
N CYS A 451 -17.18 4.58 95.07
CA CYS A 451 -18.43 4.70 94.32
C CYS A 451 -17.93 5.33 92.98
N GLY A 452 -18.48 5.17 91.77
CA GLY A 452 -19.66 4.51 91.25
C GLY A 452 -19.48 4.39 89.73
N ARG A 453 -20.25 3.49 89.11
CA ARG A 453 -21.34 3.77 88.14
C ARG A 453 -20.88 4.37 86.81
N MET A 454 -21.32 3.97 85.62
CA MET A 454 -22.37 3.12 85.03
C MET A 454 -22.14 3.32 83.50
N MET A 455 -22.53 2.53 82.51
CA MET A 455 -23.52 1.48 82.29
C MET A 455 -23.17 0.88 80.89
N SER A 456 -23.20 -0.44 80.69
CA SER A 456 -24.31 -1.22 80.08
C SER A 456 -24.59 -0.84 78.61
N GLY A 457 -24.62 -1.74 77.61
CA GLY A 457 -24.74 -3.20 77.58
C GLY A 457 -25.64 -3.62 76.41
N SER A 458 -25.40 -4.81 75.84
CA SER A 458 -26.35 -5.76 75.18
C SER A 458 -25.57 -6.63 74.17
N ARG A 459 -25.30 -7.93 74.42
CA ARG A 459 -26.16 -9.15 74.33
C ARG A 459 -26.86 -9.22 72.96
N TRP A 460 -26.71 -10.24 72.10
CA TRP A 460 -27.18 -11.65 72.15
C TRP A 460 -26.51 -12.41 70.95
N SER A 461 -25.70 -13.47 71.09
CA SER A 461 -25.96 -14.94 71.18
C SER A 461 -26.50 -15.71 69.94
N SER A 462 -25.58 -16.43 69.24
CA SER A 462 -25.59 -17.82 68.66
C SER A 462 -26.70 -18.29 67.67
N PRO A 463 -26.46 -19.25 66.71
CA PRO A 463 -26.08 -20.64 67.04
C PRO A 463 -25.11 -21.41 66.12
N ARG A 464 -24.40 -22.34 66.78
CA ARG A 464 -23.56 -23.42 66.23
C ARG A 464 -24.38 -24.38 65.36
N ILE A 465 -23.96 -24.58 64.11
CA ILE A 465 -24.26 -25.78 63.32
C ILE A 465 -22.93 -26.51 63.07
N ARG A 466 -22.62 -27.48 63.93
CA ARG A 466 -21.60 -28.51 63.66
C ARG A 466 -22.29 -29.64 62.88
N LYS A 467 -22.09 -29.72 61.57
CA LYS A 467 -22.25 -30.99 60.84
C LYS A 467 -20.87 -31.62 60.66
N LYS A 468 -20.75 -32.82 61.23
CA LYS A 468 -19.59 -33.72 61.24
C LYS A 468 -19.06 -33.93 59.81
N LEU A 469 -17.85 -33.49 59.50
CA LEU A 469 -17.08 -34.00 58.36
C LEU A 469 -16.27 -35.20 58.85
N ARG A 470 -16.61 -36.38 58.31
CA ARG A 470 -15.83 -37.61 58.44
C ARG A 470 -14.45 -37.39 57.83
N ALA A 471 -13.41 -37.86 58.51
CA ALA A 471 -12.07 -37.96 57.97
C ALA A 471 -12.08 -38.85 56.72
N ALA A 472 -11.59 -38.30 55.60
CA ALA A 472 -11.25 -39.09 54.41
C ALA A 472 -9.74 -39.37 54.43
N MET A 473 -9.41 -40.64 54.19
CA MET A 473 -8.09 -41.25 54.30
C MET A 473 -7.07 -40.65 53.32
N SER A 474 -5.81 -40.56 53.78
CA SER A 474 -4.67 -40.19 52.95
C SER A 474 -4.39 -41.25 51.90
N PHE A 475 -4.44 -40.88 50.62
CA PHE A 475 -3.82 -41.66 49.54
C PHE A 475 -2.45 -41.06 49.24
N ASN A 476 -1.42 -41.68 49.78
CA ASN A 476 -0.05 -41.53 49.31
C ASN A 476 0.30 -42.85 48.62
N LYS A 477 0.19 -42.89 47.29
CA LYS A 477 0.75 -43.99 46.50
C LYS A 477 1.75 -43.42 45.52
N SER A 478 3.00 -43.77 45.80
CA SER A 478 4.16 -43.65 44.96
C SER A 478 3.90 -44.10 43.52
N MET A 479 4.36 -43.29 42.56
CA MET A 479 4.90 -43.81 41.31
C MET A 479 6.27 -43.19 41.09
N SER A 480 7.29 -44.02 41.36
CA SER A 480 8.59 -43.96 40.71
C SER A 480 8.73 -45.27 39.95
N LYS A 481 8.62 -45.19 38.63
CA LYS A 481 9.52 -45.78 37.64
C LYS A 481 9.14 -45.27 36.26
#